data_AF-A0A956NJG1-F1
#
_entry.id   AF-A0A956NJG1-F1
#
_cell.length_a   1.000
_cell.length_b   1.000
_cell.length_c   1.000
_cell.angle_alpha   90.00
_cell.angle_beta   90.00
_cell.angle_gamma   90.00
#
_symmetry.space_group_name_H-M   'P 1'
#
loop_
_entity.id
_entity.type
_entity.pdbx_description
1 polymer ?
#
loop_
_entity_poly.entity_id
_entity_poly.type
_entity_poly.pdbx_seq_one_letter_code
_entity_poly.pdbx_strand_id
1 'polypeptide(L)'
;MAKQPLAEDSNAEREKTIELAISSIEKQFGKGSIMRLGAGAPIPQLSVVSSGSLGLDIALGVGGFPKGRIIEIYGPEASGKTTLALHVIAEAHKKGGIAAFVDAEHALDPNYANNLGVRVDELLISQPDFGEQ
;
A
#
# COMPACT_ATOMS: atom_id res chain seq x y z
N MET A 1 -4.97 59.68 30.16
CA MET A 1 -4.21 58.78 29.26
C MET A 1 -4.07 57.43 29.95
N ALA A 2 -4.88 56.44 29.58
CA ALA A 2 -4.72 55.06 30.05
C ALA A 2 -4.18 54.23 28.88
N LYS A 3 -2.97 53.69 29.03
CA LYS A 3 -2.36 52.74 28.09
C LYS A 3 -3.12 51.40 28.23
N GLN A 4 -3.73 50.94 27.14
CA GLN A 4 -4.24 49.56 27.05
C GLN A 4 -3.05 48.58 27.07
N PRO A 5 -3.17 47.41 27.74
CA PRO A 5 -2.11 46.42 27.73
C PRO A 5 -2.04 45.73 26.36
N LEU A 6 -0.82 45.56 25.86
CA LEU A 6 -0.50 44.83 24.64
C LEU A 6 -0.97 43.37 24.78
N ALA A 7 -1.70 42.88 23.78
CA ALA A 7 -2.12 41.48 23.71
C ALA A 7 -0.89 40.57 23.71
N GLU A 8 -0.73 39.77 24.76
CA GLU A 8 0.28 38.73 24.86
C GLU A 8 0.07 37.65 23.77
N ASP A 9 1.16 37.11 23.25
CA ASP A 9 1.31 36.21 22.10
C ASP A 9 0.37 34.98 22.12
N SER A 10 -0.86 35.14 21.64
CA SER A 10 -1.84 34.06 21.47
C SER A 10 -1.37 32.93 20.56
N ASN A 11 -0.44 33.21 19.65
CA ASN A 11 0.16 32.21 18.77
C ASN A 11 1.13 31.28 19.50
N ALA A 12 1.88 31.78 20.50
CA ALA A 12 2.86 30.97 21.23
C ALA A 12 2.17 29.94 22.13
N GLU A 13 1.12 30.35 22.85
CA GLU A 13 0.30 29.44 23.67
C GLU A 13 -0.44 28.40 22.81
N ARG A 14 -0.91 28.80 21.63
CA ARG A 14 -1.53 27.88 20.67
C ARG A 14 -0.54 26.82 20.16
N GLU A 15 0.67 27.21 19.81
CA GLU A 15 1.69 26.28 19.31
C GLU A 15 2.09 25.26 20.38
N LYS A 16 2.29 25.73 21.63
CA LYS A 16 2.58 24.88 22.78
C LYS A 16 1.47 23.87 23.07
N THR A 17 0.20 24.29 22.93
CA THR A 17 -0.96 23.40 23.08
C THR A 17 -0.97 22.32 21.99
N ILE A 18 -0.66 22.70 20.75
CA ILE A 18 -0.57 21.75 19.63
C ILE A 18 0.56 20.73 19.85
N GLU A 19 1.73 21.15 20.34
CA GLU A 19 2.85 20.24 20.65
C GLU A 19 2.51 19.26 21.77
N LEU A 20 1.83 19.71 22.82
CA LEU A 20 1.38 18.82 23.91
C LEU A 20 0.38 17.78 23.42
N ALA A 21 -0.56 18.17 22.55
CA ALA A 21 -1.53 17.26 21.96
C ALA A 21 -0.84 16.22 21.07
N ILE A 22 0.09 16.64 20.21
CA ILE A 22 0.91 15.76 19.36
C ILE A 22 1.67 14.74 20.22
N SER A 23 2.35 15.20 21.28
CA SER A 23 3.11 14.32 22.18
C SER A 23 2.22 13.31 22.92
N SER A 24 1.03 13.72 23.34
CA SER A 24 0.05 12.82 23.98
C SER A 24 -0.41 11.70 23.02
N ILE A 25 -0.66 12.04 21.76
CA ILE A 25 -1.06 11.09 20.71
C ILE A 25 0.09 10.13 20.39
N GLU A 26 1.33 10.59 20.28
CA GLU A 26 2.49 9.70 20.07
C GLU A 26 2.74 8.77 21.27
N LYS A 27 2.54 9.24 22.49
CA LYS A 27 2.72 8.41 23.70
C LYS A 27 1.67 7.30 23.80
N GLN A 28 0.44 7.56 23.36
CA GLN A 28 -0.65 6.59 23.42
C GLN A 28 -0.64 5.60 22.24
N PHE A 29 -0.29 6.06 21.03
CA PHE A 29 -0.47 5.29 19.79
C PHE A 29 0.85 4.95 19.08
N GLY A 30 1.99 5.36 19.63
CA GLY A 30 3.32 5.11 19.07
C GLY A 30 3.86 6.27 18.23
N LYS A 31 5.18 6.30 18.03
CA LYS A 31 5.86 7.32 17.21
C LYS A 31 5.33 7.29 15.78
N GLY A 32 5.06 8.47 15.21
CA GLY A 32 4.53 8.60 13.85
C GLY A 32 3.03 8.36 13.71
N SER A 33 2.29 8.19 14.81
CA SER A 33 0.82 8.14 14.80
C SER A 33 0.17 9.47 14.38
N ILE A 34 0.88 10.59 14.55
CA ILE A 34 0.51 11.90 14.05
C ILE A 34 1.78 12.65 13.62
N MET A 35 1.73 13.30 12.47
CA MET A 35 2.83 14.10 11.94
C MET A 35 2.31 15.25 11.11
N ARG A 36 3.03 16.36 11.09
CA ARG A 36 2.72 17.45 10.16
C ARG A 36 3.11 17.00 8.76
N LEU A 37 2.17 17.09 7.82
CA LEU A 37 2.36 16.65 6.43
C LEU A 37 3.59 17.28 5.76
N GLY A 38 3.90 18.55 6.10
CA GLY A 38 5.05 19.29 5.57
C GLY A 38 6.34 19.16 6.38
N ALA A 39 6.36 18.45 7.51
CA ALA A 39 7.56 18.33 8.37
C ALA A 39 8.63 17.39 7.80
N GLY A 40 8.54 17.05 6.51
CA GLY A 40 9.59 16.29 5.84
C GLY A 40 9.82 14.92 6.43
N ALA A 41 8.78 14.30 7.01
CA ALA A 41 8.82 12.86 7.20
C ALA A 41 9.14 12.29 5.80
N PRO A 42 10.25 11.54 5.64
CA PRO A 42 10.55 10.94 4.36
C PRO A 42 9.30 10.16 4.00
N ILE A 43 8.62 10.53 2.89
CA ILE A 43 7.57 9.70 2.32
C ILE A 43 8.23 8.32 2.26
N PRO A 44 7.78 7.35 3.08
CA PRO A 44 8.49 6.10 3.20
C PRO A 44 8.69 5.60 1.78
N GLN A 45 9.95 5.36 1.39
CA GLN A 45 10.29 4.84 0.06
C GLN A 45 9.29 3.73 -0.25
N LEU A 46 8.36 4.02 -1.15
CA LEU A 46 7.15 3.22 -1.28
C LEU A 46 7.61 1.91 -1.89
N SER A 47 7.65 0.84 -1.09
CA SER A 47 8.09 -0.44 -1.61
C SER A 47 7.08 -0.93 -2.64
N VAL A 48 7.54 -1.27 -3.83
CA VAL A 48 6.69 -1.72 -4.95
C VAL A 48 7.00 -3.15 -5.38
N VAL A 49 6.03 -3.79 -6.02
CA VAL A 49 6.18 -5.03 -6.79
C VAL A 49 5.92 -4.68 -8.26
N SER A 50 6.79 -5.12 -9.18
CA SER A 50 6.58 -4.86 -10.61
C SER A 50 5.29 -5.52 -11.08
N SER A 51 4.62 -4.90 -12.04
CA SER A 51 3.48 -5.49 -12.73
C SER A 51 3.86 -6.60 -13.70
N GLY A 52 5.16 -6.77 -13.99
CA GLY A 52 5.66 -7.62 -15.07
C GLY A 52 5.61 -6.95 -16.45
N SER A 53 5.03 -5.75 -16.55
CA SER A 53 4.99 -4.92 -17.76
C SER A 53 5.71 -3.59 -17.52
N LEU A 54 6.81 -3.36 -18.22
CA LEU A 54 7.58 -2.12 -18.12
C LEU A 54 6.71 -0.89 -18.44
N GLY A 55 5.84 -0.99 -19.44
CA GLY A 55 4.95 0.11 -19.81
C GLY A 55 3.96 0.47 -18.71
N LEU A 56 3.42 -0.53 -18.02
CA LEU A 56 2.50 -0.31 -16.91
C LEU A 56 3.23 0.22 -15.66
N ASP A 57 4.42 -0.30 -15.35
CA ASP A 57 5.23 0.19 -14.22
C ASP A 57 5.60 1.66 -14.38
N ILE A 58 5.93 2.09 -15.60
CA ILE A 58 6.15 3.51 -15.94
C ILE A 58 4.85 4.30 -15.79
N ALA A 59 3.73 3.79 -16.30
CA ALA A 59 2.44 4.48 -16.23
C ALA A 59 1.94 4.66 -14.78
N LEU A 60 2.26 3.72 -13.88
CA LEU A 60 1.97 3.83 -12.45
C LEU A 60 2.81 4.92 -11.74
N GLY A 61 3.89 5.41 -12.36
CA GLY A 61 4.74 6.50 -11.88
C GLY A 61 5.67 6.13 -10.71
N VAL A 62 5.32 5.11 -9.93
CA VAL A 62 6.11 4.61 -8.80
C VAL A 62 6.90 3.33 -9.14
N GLY A 63 6.83 2.86 -10.38
CA GLY A 63 7.59 1.69 -10.86
C GLY A 63 6.98 0.33 -10.52
N GLY A 64 5.68 0.28 -10.21
CA GLY A 64 4.95 -0.96 -9.92
C GLY A 64 3.79 -0.76 -8.95
N PHE A 65 3.20 -1.86 -8.48
CA PHE A 65 2.14 -1.85 -7.48
C PHE A 65 2.70 -1.60 -6.07
N PRO A 66 2.17 -0.61 -5.32
CA PRO A 66 2.64 -0.30 -3.98
C PRO A 66 2.23 -1.36 -2.95
N LYS A 67 3.19 -1.85 -2.17
CA LYS A 67 2.93 -2.78 -1.06
C LYS A 67 2.15 -2.08 0.06
N GLY A 68 1.36 -2.85 0.79
CA GLY A 68 0.53 -2.35 1.90
C GLY A 68 -0.67 -1.51 1.44
N ARG A 69 -1.06 -1.64 0.16
CA ARG A 69 -2.21 -0.98 -0.44
C ARG A 69 -3.08 -2.00 -1.16
N ILE A 70 -4.37 -1.72 -1.23
CA ILE A 70 -5.32 -2.49 -2.03
C ILE A 70 -5.26 -1.95 -3.46
N ILE A 71 -5.19 -2.87 -4.42
CA ILE A 71 -5.16 -2.57 -5.86
C ILE A 71 -6.35 -3.27 -6.50
N GLU A 72 -7.12 -2.55 -7.30
CA GLU A 72 -8.23 -3.09 -8.08
C GLU A 72 -7.85 -3.12 -9.57
N ILE A 73 -8.00 -4.29 -10.20
CA ILE A 73 -7.82 -4.48 -11.64
C ILE A 73 -9.15 -4.99 -12.18
N TYR A 74 -9.86 -4.16 -12.93
CA TYR A 74 -11.16 -4.50 -13.50
C TYR A 74 -11.15 -4.42 -15.02
N GLY A 75 -12.10 -5.10 -15.66
CA GLY A 75 -12.22 -5.15 -17.12
C GLY A 75 -13.02 -6.35 -17.61
N PRO A 76 -13.33 -6.41 -18.92
CA PRO A 76 -14.07 -7.51 -19.53
C PRO A 76 -13.46 -8.88 -19.27
N GLU A 77 -14.26 -9.95 -19.42
CA GLU A 77 -13.73 -11.31 -19.48
C GLU A 77 -12.65 -11.43 -20.57
N ALA A 78 -11.64 -12.26 -20.32
CA ALA A 78 -10.47 -12.43 -21.21
C ALA A 78 -9.62 -11.16 -21.47
N SER A 79 -9.83 -10.06 -20.74
CA SER A 79 -9.00 -8.84 -20.87
C SER A 79 -7.60 -8.95 -20.25
N GLY A 80 -7.24 -10.11 -19.69
CA GLY A 80 -5.93 -10.37 -19.07
C GLY A 80 -5.80 -10.03 -17.58
N LYS A 81 -6.91 -9.85 -16.85
CA LYS A 81 -6.89 -9.55 -15.40
C LYS A 81 -6.09 -10.58 -14.59
N THR A 82 -6.47 -11.85 -14.71
CA THR A 82 -5.80 -12.97 -14.02
C THR A 82 -4.36 -13.13 -14.51
N THR A 83 -4.11 -12.97 -15.81
CA THR A 83 -2.75 -12.98 -16.38
C THR A 83 -1.86 -11.91 -15.74
N LEU A 84 -2.36 -10.69 -15.58
CA LEU A 84 -1.63 -9.60 -14.94
C LEU A 84 -1.38 -9.90 -13.46
N ALA A 85 -2.37 -10.42 -12.73
CA ALA A 85 -2.20 -10.83 -11.33
C ALA A 85 -1.13 -11.91 -11.18
N LEU A 86 -1.11 -12.91 -12.07
CA LEU A 86 -0.09 -13.96 -12.08
C LEU A 86 1.32 -13.42 -12.40
N HIS A 87 1.44 -12.43 -13.28
CA HIS A 87 2.72 -11.74 -13.51
C HIS A 87 3.21 -11.00 -12.27
N VAL A 88 2.32 -10.32 -11.54
CA VAL A 88 2.68 -9.67 -10.26
C VAL A 88 3.18 -10.70 -9.24
N ILE A 89 2.53 -11.85 -9.17
CA ILE A 89 2.95 -12.97 -8.31
C ILE A 89 4.33 -13.49 -8.73
N ALA A 90 4.56 -13.69 -10.03
CA ALA A 90 5.86 -14.10 -10.54
C ALA A 90 6.97 -13.10 -10.18
N GLU A 91 6.70 -11.80 -10.31
CA GLU A 91 7.63 -10.73 -9.89
C GLU A 91 7.88 -10.71 -8.37
N ALA A 92 6.86 -11.02 -7.56
CA ALA A 92 7.03 -11.20 -6.12
C ALA A 92 7.92 -12.41 -5.79
N HIS A 93 7.67 -13.56 -6.43
CA HIS A 93 8.46 -14.79 -6.25
C HIS A 93 9.93 -14.59 -6.66
N LYS A 94 10.19 -13.88 -7.78
CA LYS A 94 11.56 -13.52 -8.21
C LYS A 94 12.35 -12.77 -7.14
N LYS A 95 11.66 -11.97 -6.31
CA LYS A 95 12.26 -11.22 -5.20
C LYS A 95 12.27 -12.00 -3.88
N GLY A 96 11.98 -13.30 -3.91
CA GLY A 96 11.90 -14.16 -2.72
C GLY A 96 10.66 -13.92 -1.87
N GLY A 97 9.65 -13.22 -2.38
CA GLY A 97 8.37 -13.02 -1.71
C GLY A 97 7.47 -14.24 -1.78
N ILE A 98 6.52 -14.32 -0.86
CA ILE A 98 5.46 -15.33 -0.81
C ILE A 98 4.16 -14.69 -1.31
N ALA A 99 3.39 -15.41 -2.10
CA ALA A 99 2.08 -14.97 -2.55
C ALA A 99 0.98 -15.97 -2.15
N ALA A 100 -0.24 -15.46 -2.04
CA ALA A 100 -1.45 -16.24 -1.91
C ALA A 100 -2.42 -15.85 -3.03
N PHE A 101 -3.15 -16.84 -3.55
CA PHE A 101 -4.18 -16.66 -4.55
C PHE A 101 -5.52 -17.17 -3.99
N VAL A 102 -6.51 -16.29 -3.95
CA VAL A 102 -7.88 -16.65 -3.58
C VAL A 102 -8.67 -16.83 -4.87
N ASP A 103 -8.88 -18.08 -5.26
CA ASP A 103 -9.56 -18.46 -6.51
C ASP A 103 -11.06 -18.64 -6.25
N ALA A 104 -11.78 -17.53 -6.19
CA ALA A 104 -13.25 -17.54 -6.07
C ALA A 104 -13.96 -17.98 -7.37
N GLU A 105 -13.27 -17.98 -8.51
CA GLU A 105 -13.83 -18.38 -9.82
C GLU A 105 -13.58 -19.86 -10.15
N HIS A 106 -12.77 -20.55 -9.35
CA HIS A 106 -12.38 -21.96 -9.55
C HIS A 106 -11.79 -22.22 -10.95
N ALA A 107 -11.06 -21.23 -11.49
CA ALA A 107 -10.62 -21.18 -12.89
C ALA A 107 -9.10 -21.08 -13.07
N LEU A 108 -8.33 -21.12 -11.98
CA LEU A 108 -6.87 -21.02 -12.06
C LEU A 108 -6.25 -22.30 -12.67
N ASP A 109 -5.50 -22.14 -13.76
CA ASP A 109 -4.68 -23.21 -14.36
C ASP A 109 -3.23 -23.16 -13.84
N PRO A 110 -2.77 -24.18 -13.08
CA PRO A 110 -1.41 -24.24 -12.57
C PRO A 110 -0.34 -24.26 -13.67
N ASN A 111 -0.60 -24.89 -14.82
CA ASN A 111 0.36 -24.94 -15.92
C ASN A 111 0.54 -23.55 -16.55
N TYR A 112 -0.56 -22.84 -16.74
CA TYR A 112 -0.53 -21.46 -17.22
C TYR A 112 0.23 -20.55 -16.25
N ALA A 113 -0.06 -20.64 -14.94
CA ALA A 113 0.68 -19.89 -13.92
C ALA A 113 2.19 -20.18 -13.95
N ASN A 114 2.58 -21.45 -14.03
CA ASN A 114 3.99 -21.85 -14.13
C ASN A 114 4.66 -21.26 -15.37
N ASN A 115 3.99 -21.27 -16.53
CA ASN A 115 4.51 -20.70 -17.77
C ASN A 115 4.71 -19.17 -17.69
N LEU A 116 3.96 -18.47 -16.84
CA LEU A 116 4.15 -17.05 -16.56
C LEU A 116 5.28 -16.76 -15.54
N GLY A 117 5.91 -17.80 -15.00
CA GLY A 117 7.02 -17.70 -14.05
C GLY A 117 6.60 -17.74 -12.58
N VAL A 118 5.35 -18.13 -12.29
CA VAL A 118 4.91 -18.37 -10.92
C VAL A 118 5.53 -19.68 -10.40
N ARG A 119 6.20 -19.62 -9.25
CA ARG A 119 6.60 -20.83 -8.51
C ARG A 119 5.36 -21.49 -7.89
N VAL A 120 4.72 -22.38 -8.63
CA VAL A 120 3.44 -23.00 -8.25
C VAL A 120 3.55 -23.78 -6.94
N ASP A 121 4.67 -24.48 -6.71
CA ASP A 121 4.91 -25.26 -5.48
C ASP A 121 4.95 -24.39 -4.20
N GLU A 122 5.17 -23.08 -4.35
CA GLU A 122 5.23 -22.12 -3.25
C GLU A 122 3.98 -21.21 -3.17
N LEU A 123 3.06 -21.30 -4.13
CA LEU A 123 1.87 -20.47 -4.18
C LEU A 123 0.82 -21.01 -3.21
N LEU A 124 0.46 -20.21 -2.20
CA LEU A 124 -0.66 -20.53 -1.33
C LEU A 124 -1.97 -20.34 -2.10
N ILE A 125 -2.87 -21.33 -2.05
CA ILE A 125 -4.16 -21.27 -2.74
C ILE A 125 -5.32 -21.45 -1.75
N SER A 126 -6.37 -20.65 -1.92
CA SER A 126 -7.66 -20.82 -1.25
C SER A 126 -8.77 -20.85 -2.30
N GLN A 127 -9.66 -21.82 -2.21
CA GLN A 127 -10.89 -21.92 -3.00
C GLN A 127 -12.08 -21.86 -2.04
N PRO A 128 -12.56 -20.64 -1.71
CA PRO A 128 -13.62 -20.46 -0.72
C PRO A 128 -14.98 -20.82 -1.29
N ASP A 129 -15.90 -21.27 -0.43
CA ASP A 129 -17.27 -21.58 -0.83
C ASP A 129 -18.13 -20.31 -1.00
N PHE A 130 -17.77 -19.23 -0.29
CA PHE A 130 -18.49 -17.95 -0.27
C PHE A 130 -17.54 -16.78 0.06
N GLY A 131 -17.98 -15.53 -0.16
CA GLY A 131 -17.10 -14.35 -0.13
C GLY A 131 -16.59 -13.93 1.25
N GLU A 132 -17.29 -14.28 2.32
CA GLU A 132 -16.89 -13.97 3.70
C GLU A 132 -15.78 -14.88 4.26
N GLN A 133 -15.45 -15.97 3.57
CA GLN A 133 -14.47 -16.98 3.97
C GLN A 133 -13.02 -16.59 3.66
#